data_AF-A0A969LDW3-F1
#
_entry.id   AF-A0A969LDW3-F1
#
_cell.length_a   1.000
_cell.length_b   1.000
_cell.length_c   1.000
_cell.angle_alpha   90.00
_cell.angle_beta   90.00
_cell.angle_gamma   90.00
#
_symmetry.space_group_name_H-M   'P 1'
#
loop_
_entity.id
_entity.type
_entity.pdbx_description
1 polymer ?
#
loop_
_entity_poly.entity_id
_entity_poly.type
_entity_poly.pdbx_seq_one_letter_code
_entity_poly.pdbx_strand_id
1 'polypeptide(L)'
;MNTAFANAERVMASVAGLALFTLNEVRMFHGLPRSPDAATGHVYGASMQLLGATEPVYLSALDVASRWGLTGLTVGLCLWAVAETIGKKAQLAE
;
A
#
# COMPACT_ATOMS: atom_id res chain seq x y z
N MET A 1 12.68 22.33 14.61
CA MET A 1 11.37 21.66 14.46
C MET A 1 11.18 20.73 15.64
N ASN A 2 10.01 20.74 16.30
CA ASN A 2 9.78 20.00 17.55
C ASN A 2 9.86 18.47 17.29
N THR A 3 10.55 17.69 18.12
CA THR A 3 10.81 16.25 17.87
C THR A 3 9.52 15.43 17.75
N ALA A 4 8.50 15.80 18.53
CA ALA A 4 7.16 15.23 18.44
C ALA A 4 6.52 15.43 17.06
N PHE A 5 6.70 16.61 16.46
CA PHE A 5 6.17 16.92 15.13
C PHE A 5 6.83 16.05 14.05
N ALA A 6 8.16 15.90 14.12
CA ALA A 6 8.89 15.04 13.19
C ALA A 6 8.55 13.54 13.35
N ASN A 7 8.15 13.09 14.54
CA ASN A 7 7.66 11.72 14.73
C ASN A 7 6.24 11.55 14.15
N ALA A 8 5.35 12.52 14.42
CA ALA A 8 3.99 12.53 13.89
C ALA A 8 3.98 12.53 12.36
N GLU A 9 4.83 13.34 11.72
CA GLU A 9 4.96 13.41 10.26
C GLU A 9 5.31 12.05 9.64
N ARG A 10 6.29 11.33 10.19
CA ARG A 10 6.70 10.00 9.71
C ARG A 10 5.60 8.96 9.85
N VAL A 11 4.91 8.96 10.99
CA VAL A 11 3.77 8.06 11.21
C VAL A 11 2.65 8.38 10.22
N MET A 12 2.32 9.67 10.05
CA MET A 12 1.31 10.12 9.10
C MET A 12 1.66 9.74 7.66
N ALA A 13 2.93 9.84 7.27
CA ALA A 13 3.38 9.42 5.93
C ALA A 13 3.15 7.92 5.71
N SER A 14 3.53 7.07 6.66
CA SER A 14 3.30 5.62 6.58
C SER A 14 1.81 5.26 6.55
N VAL A 15 1.00 5.92 7.38
CA VAL A 15 -0.46 5.74 7.39
C VAL A 15 -1.08 6.20 6.07
N ALA A 16 -0.61 7.30 5.49
CA ALA A 16 -1.07 7.78 4.20
C ALA A 16 -0.71 6.78 3.08
N GLY A 17 0.49 6.20 3.10
CA GLY A 17 0.89 5.12 2.18
C GLY A 17 -0.05 3.92 2.26
N LEU A 18 -0.33 3.46 3.49
CA LEU A 18 -1.27 2.36 3.72
C LEU A 18 -2.68 2.71 3.24
N ALA A 19 -3.16 3.93 3.48
CA ALA A 19 -4.46 4.38 3.03
C ALA A 19 -4.56 4.37 1.50
N LEU A 20 -3.51 4.79 0.78
CA LEU A 20 -3.47 4.72 -0.69
C LEU A 20 -3.53 3.28 -1.19
N PHE A 21 -2.80 2.37 -0.56
CA PHE A 21 -2.87 0.94 -0.88
C PHE A 21 -4.30 0.39 -0.67
N THR A 22 -4.93 0.69 0.47
CA THR A 22 -6.30 0.24 0.75
C THR A 22 -7.32 0.83 -0.21
N LEU A 23 -7.22 2.13 -0.54
CA LEU A 23 -8.11 2.76 -1.52
C LEU A 23 -7.99 2.13 -2.91
N ASN A 24 -6.77 1.75 -3.30
CA ASN A 24 -6.55 1.02 -4.53
C ASN A 24 -7.23 -0.36 -4.51
N GLU A 25 -7.14 -1.10 -3.40
CA GLU A 25 -7.88 -2.37 -3.25
C GLU A 25 -9.40 -2.20 -3.41
N VAL A 26 -9.99 -1.16 -2.78
CA VAL A 26 -11.42 -0.87 -2.91
C VAL A 26 -11.79 -0.55 -4.35
N ARG A 27 -11.02 0.33 -5.02
CA ARG A 27 -11.22 0.66 -6.43
C ARG A 27 -11.23 -0.61 -7.29
N MET A 28 -10.26 -1.49 -7.08
CA MET A 28 -10.11 -2.70 -7.87
C MET A 28 -11.22 -3.70 -7.60
N PHE A 29 -11.62 -3.89 -6.34
CA PHE A 29 -12.73 -4.77 -5.97
C PHE A 29 -14.04 -4.38 -6.67
N HIS A 30 -14.32 -3.08 -6.80
CA HIS A 30 -15.55 -2.61 -7.45
C HIS A 30 -15.46 -2.51 -8.98
N GLY A 31 -14.27 -2.22 -9.52
CA GLY A 31 -14.11 -1.88 -10.94
C GLY A 31 -13.66 -3.02 -11.85
N LEU A 32 -13.11 -4.11 -11.31
CA LEU A 32 -12.49 -5.15 -12.11
C LEU A 32 -13.41 -6.32 -12.46
N PRO A 33 -13.18 -6.97 -13.61
CA PRO A 33 -14.02 -8.08 -14.07
C PRO A 33 -13.85 -9.31 -13.18
N ARG A 34 -14.94 -10.09 -13.09
CA ARG A 34 -15.02 -11.37 -12.34
C ARG A 34 -14.69 -12.60 -13.20
N SER A 35 -14.38 -12.38 -14.47
CA SER A 35 -13.94 -13.37 -15.44
C SER A 35 -12.74 -12.80 -16.23
N PRO A 36 -11.84 -13.65 -16.74
CA PRO A 36 -10.71 -13.17 -17.51
C PRO A 36 -11.19 -12.56 -18.84
N ASP A 37 -10.55 -11.48 -19.26
CA ASP A 37 -10.79 -10.83 -20.54
C ASP A 37 -9.45 -10.48 -21.21
N ALA A 38 -9.12 -11.24 -22.26
CA ALA A 38 -7.88 -11.06 -23.01
C ALA A 38 -7.89 -9.80 -23.88
N ALA A 39 -9.06 -9.29 -24.29
CA ALA A 39 -9.16 -8.10 -25.12
C ALA A 39 -8.74 -6.83 -24.36
N THR A 40 -9.01 -6.79 -23.05
CA THR A 40 -8.64 -5.69 -22.16
C THR A 40 -7.39 -5.98 -21.32
N GLY A 41 -6.79 -7.16 -21.46
CA GLY A 41 -5.57 -7.56 -20.77
C GLY A 41 -5.77 -8.01 -19.31
N HIS A 42 -7.01 -8.17 -18.85
CA HIS A 42 -7.34 -8.64 -17.50
C HIS A 42 -7.27 -10.17 -17.43
N VAL A 43 -6.05 -10.70 -17.32
CA VAL A 43 -5.79 -12.15 -17.36
C VAL A 43 -5.18 -12.70 -16.08
N TYR A 44 -4.71 -11.84 -15.18
CA TYR A 44 -4.10 -12.26 -13.92
C TYR A 44 -5.16 -12.40 -12.83
N GLY A 45 -5.49 -13.63 -12.45
CA GLY A 45 -6.47 -13.89 -11.39
C GLY A 45 -5.93 -13.51 -10.01
N ALA A 46 -6.74 -12.82 -9.21
CA ALA A 46 -6.48 -12.55 -7.81
C ALA A 46 -7.76 -12.72 -6.99
N SER A 47 -7.63 -13.25 -5.77
CA SER A 47 -8.71 -13.21 -4.79
C SER A 47 -8.59 -11.92 -3.98
N MET A 48 -9.67 -11.15 -3.90
CA MET A 48 -9.71 -9.94 -3.06
C MET A 48 -10.74 -10.12 -1.95
N GLN A 49 -10.35 -9.69 -0.75
CA GLN A 49 -11.22 -9.67 0.41
C GLN A 49 -11.54 -8.22 0.79
N LEU A 50 -12.82 -7.86 0.79
CA LEU A 50 -13.28 -6.55 1.21
C LEU A 50 -14.53 -6.67 2.08
N LEU A 51 -14.48 -6.13 3.30
CA LEU A 51 -15.60 -6.14 4.26
C LEU A 51 -16.20 -7.53 4.50
N GLY A 52 -15.37 -8.58 4.52
CA GLY A 52 -15.79 -9.97 4.72
C GLY A 52 -16.28 -10.69 3.45
N ALA A 53 -16.45 -9.98 2.34
CA ALA A 53 -16.69 -10.59 1.04
C ALA A 53 -15.36 -11.01 0.40
N THR A 54 -15.30 -12.22 -0.15
CA THR A 54 -14.15 -12.71 -0.90
C THR A 54 -14.61 -13.04 -2.31
N GLU A 55 -14.01 -12.38 -3.30
CA GLU A 55 -14.41 -12.54 -4.70
C GLU A 55 -13.18 -12.64 -5.61
N PRO A 56 -13.24 -13.48 -6.66
CA PRO A 56 -12.22 -13.47 -7.69
C PRO A 56 -12.32 -12.18 -8.51
N VAL A 57 -11.17 -11.61 -8.85
CA VAL A 57 -11.02 -10.51 -9.80
C VAL A 57 -9.89 -10.81 -10.76
N TYR A 58 -9.98 -10.26 -11.96
CA TYR A 58 -8.93 -10.38 -12.97
C TYR A 58 -8.28 -9.03 -13.20
N LEU A 59 -6.95 -9.03 -13.10
CA LEU A 59 -6.11 -7.84 -13.12
C LEU A 59 -5.40 -7.73 -14.47
N SER A 60 -5.17 -6.51 -14.93
CA SER A 60 -4.19 -6.23 -15.98
C SER A 60 -2.77 -6.22 -15.42
N ALA A 61 -1.75 -6.21 -16.29
CA ALA A 61 -0.36 -6.05 -15.86
C ALA A 61 -0.14 -4.74 -15.09
N LEU A 62 -0.82 -3.66 -15.49
CA LEU A 62 -0.77 -2.36 -14.81
C LEU A 62 -1.36 -2.44 -13.40
N ASP A 63 -2.47 -3.15 -13.25
CA ASP A 63 -3.12 -3.38 -11.96
C ASP A 63 -2.25 -4.21 -11.01
N VAL A 64 -1.58 -5.24 -11.53
CA VAL A 64 -0.59 -6.02 -10.75
C VAL A 64 0.57 -5.12 -10.32
N ALA A 65 1.12 -4.34 -11.25
CA ALA A 65 2.24 -3.43 -10.97
C ALA A 65 1.87 -2.35 -9.95
N SER A 66 0.68 -1.75 -10.05
CA SER A 66 0.23 -0.70 -9.13
C SER A 66 0.05 -1.23 -7.70
N ARG A 67 -0.53 -2.44 -7.55
CA ARG A 67 -0.66 -3.10 -6.24
C ARG A 67 0.70 -3.30 -5.59
N TRP A 68 1.63 -3.95 -6.31
CA TRP A 68 2.97 -4.21 -5.77
C TRP A 68 3.77 -2.92 -5.55
N GLY A 69 3.59 -1.92 -6.40
CA GLY A 69 4.17 -0.59 -6.23
C GLY A 69 3.70 0.10 -4.95
N LEU A 70 2.38 0.10 -4.68
CA LEU A 70 1.81 0.68 -3.46
C LEU A 70 2.18 -0.10 -2.20
N THR A 71 2.25 -1.44 -2.28
CA THR A 71 2.79 -2.28 -1.21
C THR A 71 4.25 -1.89 -0.90
N GLY A 72 5.10 -1.81 -1.93
CA GLY A 72 6.50 -1.42 -1.80
C GLY A 72 6.67 -0.02 -1.21
N LEU A 73 5.87 0.94 -1.68
CA LEU A 73 5.84 2.31 -1.15
C LEU A 73 5.48 2.33 0.35
N THR A 74 4.42 1.61 0.73
CA THR A 74 3.96 1.54 2.13
C THR A 74 5.04 0.94 3.03
N VAL A 75 5.65 -0.17 2.61
CA VAL A 75 6.75 -0.80 3.34
C VAL A 75 7.95 0.13 3.43
N GLY A 76 8.31 0.82 2.33
CA GLY A 76 9.40 1.78 2.30
C GLY A 76 9.20 2.94 3.28
N LEU A 77 8.00 3.50 3.34
CA LEU A 77 7.65 4.58 4.29
C LEU A 77 7.74 4.09 5.74
N CYS A 78 7.26 2.88 6.03
CA CYS A 78 7.39 2.27 7.35
C CYS A 78 8.86 2.06 7.76
N LEU A 79 9.68 1.51 6.85
CA LEU A 79 11.11 1.28 7.10
C LEU A 79 11.85 2.61 7.32
N TRP A 80 11.56 3.62 6.52
CA TRP A 80 12.10 4.97 6.69
C TRP A 80 11.71 5.56 8.06
N ALA A 81 10.44 5.46 8.44
CA ALA A 81 9.96 5.94 9.73
C ALA A 81 10.68 5.27 10.91
N VAL A 82 10.91 3.95 10.83
CA VAL A 82 11.65 3.16 11.83
C VAL A 82 13.12 3.56 11.87
N ALA A 83 13.79 3.63 10.73
CA ALA A 83 15.21 3.97 10.64
C ALA A 83 15.50 5.34 11.26
N GLU A 84 14.69 6.35 10.93
CA GLU A 84 14.80 7.70 11.51
C GLU A 84 14.52 7.73 13.02
N THR A 85 13.66 6.84 13.52
CA THR A 85 13.35 6.76 14.94
C THR A 85 14.51 6.14 15.73
N ILE A 86 15.14 5.10 15.18
CA ILE A 86 16.30 4.44 15.79
C ILE A 86 17.53 5.36 15.73
N GLY A 87 17.80 5.97 14.57
CA GLY A 87 18.94 6.88 14.39
C GLY A 87 18.91 8.06 15.37
N LYS A 88 17.74 8.69 15.57
CA LYS A 88 17.58 9.76 16.56
C LYS A 88 17.80 9.30 18.00
N LYS A 89 17.38 8.07 18.36
CA LYS A 89 17.61 7.53 19.70
C LYS A 89 19.09 7.27 19.95
N ALA A 90 19.83 6.76 18.96
CA ALA A 90 21.26 6.54 19.07
C ALA A 90 22.03 7.84 19.33
N GLN A 91 21.73 8.90 18.58
CA GLN A 91 22.38 10.22 18.74
C GLN A 91 22.11 10.90 20.08
N LEU A 92 21.00 10.58 20.75
CA LEU A 92 20.69 11.12 22.07
C LEU A 92 21.36 10.34 23.22
N ALA A 93 21.95 9.18 22.92
CA ALA A 93 22.63 8.33 23.89
C ALA A 93 24.16 8.51 23.88
N GLU A 94 24.71 9.22 22.89
CA GLU A 94 26.10 9.71 22.82
C GLU A 94 26.21 11.12 23.43
#